data_AF-A0A536SIE6-F1
#
_entry.id   AF-A0A536SIE6-F1
#
_cell.length_a   1.000
_cell.length_b   1.000
_cell.length_c   1.000
_cell.angle_alpha   90.00
_cell.angle_beta   90.00
_cell.angle_gamma   90.00
#
_symmetry.space_group_name_H-M   'P 1'
#
loop_
_entity.id
_entity.type
_entity.pdbx_description
1 polymer ?
#
loop_
_entity_poly.entity_id
_entity_poly.type
_entity_poly.pdbx_seq_one_letter_code
_entity_poly.pdbx_strand_id
1 'polypeptide(L)'
;MMSTTTLRRLVSGSCIETRFTPRIVEDAPCHEIVIEGDELDKPGKGLDSLPIPISTPGWDIAPFTTLSQYITKDPDSGVQNMGIYRGQVKAPRRLGMNPSLELRPGIYAHWEKMKARGKKLPAAVILGAPPCVAFTSAQKVPESLDELYVAGGLVGAPINVVKAKTVDLLVPAEAEIVVEGYIDTEYLEPEAPFGESHGHVNLQEYNAYMEVTCITR
;
A
#
# COMPACT_ATOMS: atom_id res chain seq x y z
N MET A 1 3.37 22.36 11.29
CA MET A 1 2.82 23.40 10.37
C MET A 1 3.53 23.24 9.04
N MET A 2 2.81 23.05 7.92
CA MET A 2 3.43 22.99 6.59
C MET A 2 4.06 24.35 6.24
N SER A 3 5.24 24.34 5.61
CA SER A 3 5.90 25.57 5.15
C SER A 3 5.10 26.24 4.03
N THR A 4 5.13 27.57 3.95
CA THR A 4 4.56 28.36 2.84
C THR A 4 5.04 27.87 1.47
N THR A 5 6.27 27.35 1.40
CA THR A 5 6.85 26.78 0.17
C THR A 5 6.18 25.46 -0.22
N THR A 6 5.93 24.56 0.73
CA THR A 6 5.22 23.29 0.50
C THR A 6 3.80 23.53 0.01
N LEU A 7 3.09 24.48 0.63
CA LEU A 7 1.73 24.84 0.21
C LEU A 7 1.69 25.40 -1.22
N ARG A 8 2.66 26.25 -1.59
CA ARG A 8 2.77 26.75 -2.97
C ARG A 8 3.05 25.64 -3.98
N ARG A 9 3.90 24.67 -3.65
CA ARG A 9 4.17 23.52 -4.53
C ARG A 9 2.95 22.65 -4.75
N LEU A 10 2.19 22.43 -3.67
CA LEU A 10 0.94 21.70 -3.72
C LEU A 10 -0.09 22.39 -4.63
N VAL A 11 -0.33 23.69 -4.43
CA VAL A 11 -1.34 24.44 -5.20
C VAL A 11 -0.95 24.61 -6.66
N SER A 12 0.34 24.73 -6.96
CA SER A 12 0.82 24.89 -8.35
C SER A 12 1.00 23.58 -9.12
N GLY A 13 0.96 22.42 -8.46
CA GLY A 13 1.31 21.14 -9.07
C GLY A 13 2.81 20.96 -9.38
N SER A 14 3.65 21.94 -9.03
CA SER A 14 5.09 21.93 -9.34
C SER A 14 5.88 20.81 -8.64
N CYS A 15 5.30 20.11 -7.65
CA CYS A 15 5.89 18.91 -7.06
C CYS A 15 5.97 17.72 -8.04
N ILE A 16 5.15 17.70 -9.11
CA ILE A 16 5.23 16.69 -10.17
C ILE A 16 6.44 16.97 -11.09
N GLU A 17 6.80 18.25 -11.24
CA GLU A 17 7.94 18.71 -12.05
C GLU A 17 9.25 18.68 -11.27
N THR A 18 9.22 19.08 -10.00
CA THR A 18 10.38 19.11 -9.11
C THR A 18 10.47 17.80 -8.33
N ARG A 19 11.17 16.81 -8.88
CA ARG A 19 11.27 15.46 -8.30
C ARG A 19 12.55 15.31 -7.47
N PHE A 20 12.47 14.58 -6.37
CA PHE A 20 13.65 14.19 -5.61
C PHE A 20 13.77 12.66 -5.63
N THR A 21 14.92 12.16 -6.05
CA THR A 21 15.22 10.72 -5.96
C THR A 21 15.16 10.29 -4.49
N PRO A 22 14.38 9.25 -4.15
CA PRO A 22 14.36 8.71 -2.80
C PRO A 22 15.76 8.33 -2.31
N ARG A 23 16.01 8.51 -1.02
CA ARG A 23 17.27 8.16 -0.38
C ARG A 23 17.15 6.77 0.20
N ILE A 24 17.89 5.82 -0.36
CA ILE A 24 17.96 4.48 0.19
C ILE A 24 18.78 4.51 1.48
N VAL A 25 18.20 4.03 2.58
CA VAL A 25 18.86 3.85 3.88
C VAL A 25 19.00 2.36 4.20
N GLU A 26 19.97 2.02 5.03
CA GLU A 26 20.20 0.62 5.46
C GLU A 26 19.45 0.29 6.76
N ASP A 27 19.37 1.28 7.66
CA ASP A 27 18.67 1.18 8.94
C ASP A 27 17.40 2.06 8.90
N ALA A 28 16.29 1.50 9.33
CA ALA A 28 14.97 2.10 9.19
C ALA A 28 14.08 1.78 10.40
N PRO A 29 13.41 2.79 10.99
CA PRO A 29 12.49 2.57 12.11
C PRO A 29 11.41 1.52 11.84
N CYS A 30 10.92 1.43 10.61
CA CYS A 30 9.91 0.44 10.22
C CYS A 30 10.39 -1.02 10.33
N HIS A 31 11.68 -1.27 10.61
CA HIS A 31 12.27 -2.59 10.78
C HIS A 31 12.68 -2.90 12.24
N GLU A 32 12.29 -2.09 13.23
CA GLU A 32 12.61 -2.33 14.65
C GLU A 32 12.10 -3.71 15.12
N ILE A 33 10.93 -4.11 14.65
CA ILE A 33 10.32 -5.43 14.84
C ILE A 33 10.08 -6.05 13.47
N VAL A 34 10.56 -7.28 13.28
CA VAL A 34 10.35 -8.07 12.06
C VAL A 34 9.72 -9.40 12.44
N ILE A 35 8.57 -9.71 11.84
CA ILE A 35 7.86 -10.98 12.00
C ILE A 35 7.66 -11.57 10.62
N GLU A 36 8.35 -12.67 10.31
CA GLU A 36 8.40 -13.26 8.97
C GLU A 36 8.16 -14.77 8.99
N GLY A 37 7.80 -15.32 7.83
CA GLY A 37 7.64 -16.76 7.67
C GLY A 37 6.65 -17.33 8.70
N ASP A 38 6.91 -18.52 9.22
CA ASP A 38 5.99 -19.27 10.10
C ASP A 38 5.71 -18.57 11.44
N GLU A 39 6.47 -17.54 11.84
CA GLU A 39 6.18 -16.77 13.05
C GLU A 39 4.83 -16.05 12.97
N LEU A 40 4.39 -15.69 11.77
CA LEU A 40 3.10 -15.04 11.51
C LEU A 40 1.89 -15.93 11.86
N ASP A 41 2.07 -17.25 11.94
CA ASP A 41 1.01 -18.20 12.26
C ASP A 41 0.77 -18.35 13.78
N LYS A 42 1.64 -17.76 14.60
CA LYS A 42 1.46 -17.74 16.05
C LYS A 42 0.39 -16.72 16.45
N PRO A 43 -0.44 -17.00 17.47
CA PRO A 43 -1.45 -16.06 17.94
C PRO A 43 -0.86 -14.69 18.29
N GLY A 44 -1.44 -13.62 17.74
CA GLY A 44 -0.99 -12.25 17.98
C GLY A 44 0.35 -11.91 17.32
N LYS A 45 0.74 -12.63 16.26
CA LYS A 45 1.93 -12.31 15.45
C LYS A 45 1.61 -11.94 14.00
N GLY A 46 0.47 -12.36 13.46
CA GLY A 46 0.02 -11.98 12.13
C GLY A 46 -0.78 -10.69 12.10
N LEU A 47 -1.68 -10.58 11.11
CA LEU A 47 -2.64 -9.49 10.99
C LEU A 47 -3.58 -9.36 12.20
N ASP A 48 -3.82 -10.47 12.92
CA ASP A 48 -4.56 -10.53 14.17
C ASP A 48 -3.87 -9.80 15.34
N SER A 49 -2.59 -9.43 15.18
CA SER A 49 -1.84 -8.59 16.12
C SER A 49 -2.06 -7.09 15.93
N LEU A 50 -2.69 -6.68 14.82
CA LEU A 50 -2.91 -5.28 14.47
C LEU A 50 -4.31 -4.85 14.94
N PRO A 51 -4.47 -3.69 15.59
CA PRO A 51 -5.76 -3.20 16.08
C PRO A 51 -6.61 -2.61 14.93
N ILE A 52 -6.88 -3.42 13.90
CA ILE A 52 -7.62 -2.98 12.71
C ILE A 52 -9.11 -2.88 13.08
N PRO A 53 -9.74 -1.71 12.91
CA PRO A 53 -11.12 -1.51 13.33
C PRO A 53 -12.12 -2.06 12.32
N ILE A 54 -13.34 -2.30 12.81
CA ILE A 54 -14.55 -2.32 11.99
C ILE A 54 -15.02 -0.87 11.86
N SER A 55 -15.04 -0.31 10.66
CA SER A 55 -15.30 1.12 10.45
C SER A 55 -16.80 1.44 10.56
N THR A 56 -17.65 0.53 10.10
CA THR A 56 -19.11 0.66 10.10
C THR A 56 -19.75 -0.54 10.83
N PRO A 57 -19.85 -0.50 12.18
CA PRO A 57 -20.40 -1.60 12.96
C PRO A 57 -21.82 -2.00 12.50
N GLY A 58 -22.05 -3.29 12.33
CA GLY A 58 -23.32 -3.86 11.87
C GLY A 58 -23.50 -3.89 10.34
N TRP A 59 -22.57 -3.30 9.58
CA TRP A 59 -22.60 -3.26 8.11
C TRP A 59 -21.34 -3.84 7.48
N ASP A 60 -20.17 -3.47 7.98
CA ASP A 60 -18.90 -4.06 7.54
C ASP A 60 -18.82 -5.52 8.04
N ILE A 61 -18.41 -6.43 7.15
CA ILE A 61 -18.35 -7.86 7.48
C ILE A 61 -17.11 -8.30 8.27
N ALA A 62 -16.09 -7.44 8.35
CA ALA A 62 -14.80 -7.74 8.94
C ALA A 62 -14.05 -6.44 9.28
N PRO A 63 -12.90 -6.52 9.98
CA PRO A 63 -11.93 -5.43 10.03
C PRO A 63 -11.34 -5.12 8.65
N PHE A 64 -11.11 -3.83 8.37
CA PHE A 64 -10.49 -3.36 7.13
C PHE A 64 -9.37 -2.36 7.39
N THR A 65 -8.26 -2.52 6.65
CA THR A 65 -7.31 -1.41 6.46
C THR A 65 -7.93 -0.43 5.46
N THR A 66 -7.92 0.88 5.75
CA THR A 66 -8.64 1.88 4.92
C THR A 66 -7.75 3.00 4.40
N LEU A 67 -6.70 3.38 5.12
CA LEU A 67 -5.64 4.28 4.65
C LEU A 67 -4.34 3.49 4.38
N SER A 68 -4.47 2.39 3.64
CA SER A 68 -3.37 1.49 3.30
C SER A 68 -2.76 1.85 1.95
N GLN A 69 -1.48 2.23 1.93
CA GLN A 69 -0.74 2.46 0.69
C GLN A 69 -0.20 1.13 0.17
N TYR A 70 -0.75 0.61 -0.92
CA TYR A 70 -0.24 -0.57 -1.60
C TYR A 70 0.84 -0.15 -2.59
N ILE A 71 2.05 -0.63 -2.37
CA ILE A 71 3.19 -0.48 -3.26
C ILE A 71 3.31 -1.76 -4.09
N THR A 72 3.35 -1.61 -5.40
CA THR A 72 3.66 -2.70 -6.35
C THR A 72 4.60 -2.18 -7.43
N LYS A 73 5.20 -3.08 -8.22
CA LYS A 73 6.17 -2.72 -9.25
C LYS A 73 5.77 -3.29 -10.59
N ASP A 74 5.83 -2.46 -11.63
CA ASP A 74 5.63 -2.91 -13.00
C ASP A 74 6.71 -3.94 -13.37
N PRO A 75 6.34 -5.18 -13.73
CA PRO A 75 7.33 -6.21 -14.08
C PRO A 75 8.09 -5.94 -15.39
N ASP A 76 7.64 -4.98 -16.21
CA ASP A 76 8.32 -4.62 -17.46
C ASP A 76 9.31 -3.47 -17.25
N SER A 77 8.85 -2.37 -16.63
CA SER A 77 9.63 -1.13 -16.49
C SER A 77 10.40 -1.02 -15.17
N GLY A 78 9.99 -1.76 -14.13
CA GLY A 78 10.55 -1.65 -12.79
C GLY A 78 10.09 -0.41 -12.01
N VAL A 79 9.17 0.39 -12.55
CA VAL A 79 8.59 1.56 -11.86
C VAL A 79 7.62 1.08 -10.78
N GLN A 80 7.72 1.64 -9.57
CA GLN A 80 6.74 1.38 -8.52
C GLN A 80 5.50 2.26 -8.69
N ASN A 81 4.35 1.71 -8.32
CA ASN A 81 3.11 2.44 -8.12
C ASN A 81 2.70 2.30 -6.66
N MET A 82 2.21 3.39 -6.08
CA MET A 82 1.68 3.44 -4.73
C MET A 82 0.29 4.06 -4.71
N GLY A 83 -0.72 3.24 -4.45
CA GLY A 83 -2.13 3.68 -4.36
C GLY A 83 -2.76 3.37 -3.02
N ILE A 84 -3.86 4.07 -2.69
CA ILE A 84 -4.61 3.85 -1.45
C ILE A 84 -5.79 2.94 -1.73
N TYR A 85 -5.77 1.75 -1.15
CA TYR A 85 -6.82 0.74 -1.34
C TYR A 85 -7.21 0.16 0.00
N ARG A 86 -8.45 -0.31 0.14
CA ARG A 86 -8.85 -1.03 1.36
C ARG A 86 -8.40 -2.48 1.34
N GLY A 87 -8.18 -3.05 2.52
CA GLY A 87 -7.84 -4.46 2.66
C GLY A 87 -8.63 -5.16 3.75
N GLN A 88 -9.38 -6.18 3.37
CA GLN A 88 -10.16 -6.99 4.31
C GLN A 88 -9.23 -7.94 5.08
N VAL A 89 -9.27 -7.92 6.41
CA VAL A 89 -8.57 -8.94 7.19
C VAL A 89 -9.36 -10.24 7.13
N LYS A 90 -8.79 -11.27 6.50
CA LYS A 90 -9.46 -12.57 6.29
C LYS A 90 -8.90 -13.69 7.17
N ALA A 91 -7.60 -13.64 7.44
CA ALA A 91 -6.88 -14.56 8.31
C ALA A 91 -5.58 -13.88 8.79
N PRO A 92 -4.84 -14.44 9.76
CA PRO A 92 -3.56 -13.87 10.21
C PRO A 92 -2.54 -13.61 9.09
N ARG A 93 -2.64 -14.35 7.97
CA ARG A 93 -1.75 -14.22 6.81
C ARG A 93 -2.47 -13.87 5.50
N ARG A 94 -3.73 -13.45 5.57
CA ARG A 94 -4.53 -13.20 4.36
C ARG A 94 -5.23 -11.86 4.45
N LEU A 95 -4.80 -10.95 3.57
CA LEU A 95 -5.35 -9.60 3.43
C LEU A 95 -6.02 -9.49 2.06
N GLY A 96 -7.32 -9.21 2.02
CA GLY A 96 -7.99 -8.88 0.76
C GLY A 96 -7.44 -7.59 0.18
N MET A 97 -7.54 -7.40 -1.13
CA MET A 97 -7.16 -6.15 -1.80
C MET A 97 -8.29 -5.72 -2.72
N ASN A 98 -8.96 -4.61 -2.38
CA ASN A 98 -9.92 -3.98 -3.27
C ASN A 98 -9.37 -2.64 -3.77
N PRO A 99 -8.90 -2.58 -5.03
CA PRO A 99 -8.33 -1.37 -5.57
C PRO A 99 -9.33 -0.52 -6.38
N SER A 100 -10.64 -0.82 -6.34
CA SER A 100 -11.66 -0.16 -7.17
C SER A 100 -11.33 -0.27 -8.66
N LEU A 101 -11.48 -1.48 -9.22
CA LEU A 101 -11.08 -1.81 -10.59
C LEU A 101 -11.69 -0.90 -11.66
N GLU A 102 -12.87 -0.35 -11.41
CA GLU A 102 -13.55 0.64 -12.24
C GLU A 102 -12.72 1.91 -12.47
N LEU A 103 -11.78 2.22 -11.57
CA LEU A 103 -10.88 3.36 -11.67
C LEU A 103 -9.59 3.04 -12.45
N ARG A 104 -9.40 1.78 -12.86
CA ARG A 104 -8.19 1.28 -13.53
C ARG A 104 -6.89 1.73 -12.83
N PRO A 105 -6.75 1.39 -11.54
CA PRO A 105 -5.59 1.78 -10.75
C PRO A 105 -4.29 1.13 -11.27
N GLY A 106 -3.14 1.76 -11.03
CA GLY A 106 -1.83 1.25 -11.48
C GLY A 106 -1.54 -0.19 -11.03
N ILE A 107 -1.93 -0.54 -9.80
CA ILE A 107 -1.84 -1.90 -9.27
C ILE A 107 -2.56 -2.95 -10.14
N TYR A 108 -3.67 -2.58 -10.78
CA TYR A 108 -4.42 -3.50 -11.64
C TYR A 108 -3.64 -3.82 -12.93
N ALA A 109 -3.00 -2.80 -13.54
CA ALA A 109 -2.13 -3.03 -14.69
C ALA A 109 -0.95 -3.94 -14.34
N HIS A 110 -0.34 -3.77 -13.15
CA HIS A 110 0.73 -4.65 -12.68
C HIS A 110 0.23 -6.08 -12.46
N TRP A 111 -0.97 -6.22 -11.88
CA TRP A 111 -1.62 -7.51 -11.64
C TRP A 111 -1.91 -8.25 -12.94
N GLU A 112 -2.46 -7.58 -13.97
CA GLU A 112 -2.72 -8.19 -15.28
C GLU A 112 -1.44 -8.71 -15.95
N LYS A 113 -0.35 -7.92 -15.89
CA LYS A 113 0.96 -8.33 -16.43
C LYS A 113 1.54 -9.54 -15.69
N MET A 114 1.42 -9.57 -14.36
CA MET A 114 1.89 -10.70 -13.55
C MET A 114 1.05 -11.96 -13.76
N LYS A 115 -0.28 -11.80 -13.90
CA LYS A 115 -1.20 -12.87 -14.27
C LYS A 115 -0.86 -13.48 -15.63
N ALA A 116 -0.58 -12.66 -16.64
CA ALA A 116 -0.15 -13.14 -17.96
C ALA A 116 1.17 -13.94 -17.92
N ARG A 117 1.98 -13.74 -16.86
CA ARG A 117 3.23 -14.46 -16.60
C ARG A 117 3.04 -15.68 -15.68
N GLY A 118 1.82 -15.97 -15.23
CA GLY A 118 1.53 -17.04 -14.27
C GLY A 118 2.23 -16.85 -12.91
N LYS A 119 2.40 -15.60 -12.48
CA LYS A 119 3.10 -15.26 -11.23
C LYS A 119 2.23 -14.37 -10.36
N LYS A 120 2.30 -14.58 -9.04
CA LYS A 120 1.72 -13.67 -8.05
C LYS A 120 2.41 -12.31 -8.08
N LEU A 121 1.69 -11.24 -7.76
CA LEU A 121 2.20 -9.87 -7.76
C LEU A 121 2.82 -9.54 -6.39
N PRO A 122 4.14 -9.25 -6.30
CA PRO A 122 4.75 -8.76 -5.06
C PRO A 122 4.14 -7.42 -4.64
N ALA A 123 3.80 -7.29 -3.37
CA ALA A 123 3.22 -6.08 -2.80
C ALA A 123 3.73 -5.80 -1.38
N ALA A 124 3.74 -4.52 -1.03
CA ALA A 124 3.91 -4.04 0.33
C ALA A 124 2.77 -3.08 0.67
N VAL A 125 2.14 -3.27 1.82
CA VAL A 125 1.02 -2.45 2.29
C VAL A 125 1.49 -1.65 3.49
N ILE A 126 1.51 -0.34 3.35
CA ILE A 126 1.98 0.58 4.38
C ILE A 126 0.78 1.06 5.19
N LEU A 127 0.87 0.92 6.52
CA LEU A 127 -0.07 1.51 7.47
C LEU A 127 0.71 2.54 8.30
N GLY A 128 0.23 3.78 8.33
CA GLY A 128 0.97 4.87 8.97
C GLY A 128 2.19 5.32 8.17
N ALA A 129 2.05 5.53 6.85
CA ALA A 129 3.08 6.16 6.05
C ALA A 129 3.31 7.63 6.48
N PRO A 130 4.50 8.19 6.21
CA PRO A 130 4.74 9.63 6.37
C PRO A 130 3.63 10.45 5.68
N PRO A 131 3.09 11.52 6.29
CA PRO A 131 1.91 12.20 5.76
C PRO A 131 2.05 12.72 4.32
N CYS A 132 3.25 13.13 3.90
CA CYS A 132 3.51 13.54 2.52
C CYS A 132 3.39 12.37 1.54
N VAL A 133 3.86 11.18 1.92
CA VAL A 133 3.79 9.95 1.14
C VAL A 133 2.34 9.49 1.00
N ALA A 134 1.60 9.44 2.12
CA ALA A 134 0.17 9.11 2.13
C ALA A 134 -0.66 10.10 1.29
N PHE A 135 -0.30 11.39 1.34
CA PHE A 135 -0.96 12.39 0.52
C PHE A 135 -0.70 12.18 -0.97
N THR A 136 0.55 11.90 -1.36
CA THR A 136 0.92 11.71 -2.77
C THR A 136 0.41 10.41 -3.37
N SER A 137 0.23 9.34 -2.57
CA SER A 137 -0.36 8.08 -3.05
C SER A 137 -1.82 8.20 -3.50
N ALA A 138 -2.50 9.27 -3.12
CA ALA A 138 -3.86 9.55 -3.59
C ALA A 138 -3.90 10.35 -4.91
N GLN A 139 -2.75 10.85 -5.37
CA GLN A 139 -2.68 11.77 -6.51
C GLN A 139 -2.56 10.99 -7.82
N LYS A 140 -3.15 11.54 -8.89
CA LYS A 140 -3.00 10.99 -10.24
C LYS A 140 -1.65 11.44 -10.81
N VAL A 141 -0.65 10.57 -10.72
CA VAL A 141 0.66 10.77 -11.35
C VAL A 141 0.75 9.93 -12.64
N PRO A 142 1.62 10.29 -13.60
CA PRO A 142 1.88 9.44 -14.75
C PRO A 142 2.38 8.05 -14.33
N GLU A 143 1.97 6.98 -15.03
CA GLU A 143 2.39 5.59 -14.73
C GLU A 143 3.91 5.37 -14.77
N SER A 144 4.64 6.24 -15.47
CA SER A 144 6.10 6.22 -15.55
C SER A 144 6.79 6.87 -14.34
N LEU A 145 6.04 7.27 -13.31
CA LEU A 145 6.55 8.01 -12.15
C LEU A 145 6.06 7.40 -10.84
N ASP A 146 7.01 7.01 -10.00
CA ASP A 146 6.77 6.57 -8.62
C ASP A 146 6.41 7.77 -7.72
N GLU A 147 5.30 7.65 -6.98
CA GLU A 147 4.75 8.68 -6.10
C GLU A 147 5.74 9.15 -5.02
N LEU A 148 6.74 8.33 -4.63
CA LEU A 148 7.79 8.71 -3.67
C LEU A 148 8.66 9.88 -4.18
N TYR A 149 8.86 9.98 -5.49
CA TYR A 149 9.58 11.12 -6.09
C TYR A 149 8.79 12.42 -5.97
N VAL A 150 7.47 12.32 -6.13
CA VAL A 150 6.52 13.44 -6.00
C VAL A 150 6.39 13.86 -4.54
N ALA A 151 6.38 12.90 -3.61
CA ALA A 151 6.42 13.16 -2.17
C ALA A 151 7.65 13.98 -1.79
N GLY A 152 8.82 13.61 -2.32
CA GLY A 152 10.05 14.36 -2.13
C GLY A 152 9.99 15.76 -2.75
N GLY A 153 9.36 15.89 -3.92
CA GLY A 153 9.05 17.17 -4.54
C GLY A 153 8.19 18.10 -3.70
N LEU A 154 7.14 17.53 -3.09
CA LEU A 154 6.22 18.23 -2.21
C LEU A 154 6.94 18.81 -0.99
N VAL A 155 7.76 18.01 -0.30
CA VAL A 155 8.47 18.44 0.91
C VAL A 155 9.80 19.14 0.63
N GLY A 156 10.32 19.02 -0.59
CA GLY A 156 11.59 19.62 -1.02
C GLY A 156 12.84 18.90 -0.51
N ALA A 157 12.72 17.63 -0.17
CA ALA A 157 13.81 16.78 0.25
C ALA A 157 13.52 15.32 -0.17
N PRO A 158 14.56 14.48 -0.38
CA PRO A 158 14.38 13.06 -0.60
C PRO A 158 13.59 12.38 0.53
N ILE A 159 12.63 11.54 0.16
CA ILE A 159 12.00 10.60 1.09
C ILE A 159 12.99 9.46 1.37
N ASN A 160 13.16 9.10 2.64
CA ASN A 160 13.98 7.95 3.00
C ASN A 160 13.18 6.67 2.72
N VAL A 161 13.85 5.72 2.10
CA VAL A 161 13.26 4.42 1.75
C VAL A 161 14.20 3.31 2.12
N VAL A 162 13.65 2.14 2.42
CA VAL A 162 14.40 0.93 2.73
C VAL A 162 13.86 -0.22 1.89
N LYS A 163 14.69 -1.23 1.64
CA LYS A 163 14.23 -2.46 0.99
C LYS A 163 13.32 -3.23 1.93
N ALA A 164 12.16 -3.65 1.43
CA ALA A 164 11.32 -4.64 2.08
C ALA A 164 12.09 -5.95 2.33
N LYS A 165 11.64 -6.74 3.31
CA LYS A 165 12.33 -7.94 3.81
C LYS A 165 12.17 -9.14 2.89
N THR A 166 10.98 -9.33 2.34
CA THR A 166 10.54 -10.54 1.64
C THR A 166 10.11 -10.28 0.20
N VAL A 167 9.90 -9.02 -0.18
CA VAL A 167 9.56 -8.62 -1.56
C VAL A 167 10.57 -7.60 -2.10
N ASP A 168 10.81 -7.62 -3.41
CA ASP A 168 11.75 -6.71 -4.08
C ASP A 168 11.10 -5.33 -4.34
N LEU A 169 10.79 -4.62 -3.25
CA LEU A 169 10.18 -3.29 -3.24
C LEU A 169 10.93 -2.35 -2.28
N LEU A 170 10.84 -1.05 -2.56
CA LEU A 170 11.27 0.02 -1.67
C LEU A 170 10.05 0.57 -0.93
N VAL A 171 10.13 0.62 0.40
CA VAL A 171 9.08 1.11 1.29
C VAL A 171 9.58 2.34 2.06
N PRO A 172 8.70 3.24 2.52
CA PRO A 172 9.11 4.39 3.35
C PRO A 172 9.79 3.92 4.63
N ALA A 173 10.98 4.46 4.92
CA ALA A 173 11.77 4.04 6.09
C ALA A 173 11.08 4.38 7.42
N GLU A 174 10.34 5.49 7.45
CA GLU A 174 9.58 5.97 8.61
C GLU A 174 8.11 5.50 8.61
N ALA A 175 7.78 4.41 7.91
CA ALA A 175 6.46 3.80 8.03
C ALA A 175 6.26 3.17 9.42
N GLU A 176 5.05 3.30 9.99
CA GLU A 176 4.73 2.66 11.28
C GLU A 176 4.59 1.15 11.14
N ILE A 177 3.96 0.65 10.08
CA ILE A 177 3.79 -0.78 9.82
C ILE A 177 3.92 -1.04 8.31
N VAL A 178 4.67 -2.10 7.96
CA VAL A 178 4.76 -2.62 6.59
C VAL A 178 4.28 -4.07 6.59
N VAL A 179 3.27 -4.37 5.78
CA VAL A 179 2.78 -5.74 5.54
C VAL A 179 3.20 -6.15 4.15
N GLU A 180 4.06 -7.16 4.04
CA GLU A 180 4.62 -7.63 2.78
C GLU A 180 4.01 -8.95 2.35
N GLY A 181 3.90 -9.18 1.04
CA GLY A 181 3.38 -10.43 0.54
C GLY A 181 3.22 -10.49 -0.96
N TYR A 182 2.44 -11.48 -1.39
CA TYR A 182 2.17 -11.75 -2.79
C TYR A 182 0.67 -11.79 -3.03
N ILE A 183 0.18 -10.90 -3.90
CA ILE A 183 -1.21 -10.87 -4.33
C ILE A 183 -1.45 -11.97 -5.35
N ASP A 184 -2.45 -12.80 -5.09
CA ASP A 184 -2.84 -13.89 -5.96
C ASP A 184 -3.39 -13.39 -7.30
N THR A 185 -2.99 -14.05 -8.39
CA THR A 185 -3.39 -13.69 -9.77
C THR A 185 -4.33 -14.71 -10.41
N GLU A 186 -4.59 -15.82 -9.72
CA GLU A 186 -5.37 -16.94 -10.22
C GLU A 186 -6.74 -17.02 -9.52
N TYR A 187 -6.74 -16.85 -8.19
CA TYR A 187 -7.92 -16.97 -7.34
C TYR A 187 -8.37 -15.61 -6.80
N LEU A 188 -9.69 -15.47 -6.70
CA LEU A 188 -10.34 -14.33 -6.06
C LEU A 188 -11.17 -14.82 -4.88
N GLU A 189 -11.40 -13.95 -3.91
CA GLU A 189 -12.23 -14.24 -2.74
C GLU A 189 -13.33 -13.18 -2.57
N PRO A 190 -14.48 -13.54 -1.97
CA PRO A 190 -15.52 -12.59 -1.63
C PRO A 190 -14.99 -11.48 -0.71
N GLU A 191 -15.25 -10.23 -1.04
CA GLU A 191 -14.96 -9.03 -0.25
C GLU A 191 -16.19 -8.14 -0.20
N ALA A 192 -16.28 -7.24 0.80
CA ALA A 192 -17.46 -6.46 1.15
C ALA A 192 -18.66 -7.37 1.54
N PRO A 193 -19.78 -6.85 2.11
CA PRO A 193 -20.15 -5.45 2.31
C PRO A 193 -19.17 -4.55 3.08
N PHE A 194 -19.08 -3.29 2.66
CA PHE A 194 -18.24 -2.25 3.27
C PHE A 194 -18.86 -0.85 3.10
N GLY A 195 -18.81 -0.01 4.14
CA GLY A 195 -19.29 1.37 4.09
C GLY A 195 -18.41 2.31 3.25
N GLU A 196 -18.97 2.96 2.23
CA GLU A 196 -18.23 3.80 1.28
C GLU A 196 -18.32 5.30 1.55
N SER A 197 -17.35 6.03 0.98
CA SER A 197 -17.22 7.50 1.10
C SER A 197 -18.46 8.29 0.62
N HIS A 198 -19.26 7.72 -0.27
CA HIS A 198 -20.50 8.33 -0.77
C HIS A 198 -21.74 8.00 0.09
N GLY A 199 -21.54 7.47 1.30
CA GLY A 199 -22.59 7.25 2.30
C GLY A 199 -23.47 6.03 2.07
N HIS A 200 -23.06 5.09 1.21
CA HIS A 200 -23.77 3.84 0.95
C HIS A 200 -22.88 2.65 1.27
N VAL A 201 -23.48 1.47 1.38
CA VAL A 201 -22.74 0.21 1.58
C VAL A 201 -22.50 -0.43 0.23
N ASN A 202 -21.23 -0.65 -0.12
CA ASN A 202 -20.87 -1.45 -1.27
C ASN A 202 -21.29 -2.90 -1.05
N LEU A 203 -21.75 -3.57 -2.11
CA LEU A 203 -22.20 -4.96 -2.03
C LEU A 203 -21.00 -5.91 -2.16
N GLN A 204 -21.24 -7.18 -1.83
CA GLN A 204 -20.22 -8.20 -1.96
C GLN A 204 -19.74 -8.31 -3.42
N GLU A 205 -18.42 -8.30 -3.59
CA GLU A 205 -17.73 -8.50 -4.85
C GLU A 205 -16.55 -9.48 -4.70
N TYR A 206 -15.84 -9.77 -5.78
CA TYR A 206 -14.71 -10.71 -5.77
C TYR A 206 -13.42 -9.97 -6.07
N ASN A 207 -12.49 -10.05 -5.13
CA ASN A 207 -11.22 -9.34 -5.19
C ASN A 207 -10.06 -10.31 -4.96
N ALA A 208 -8.88 -9.94 -5.47
CA ALA A 208 -7.66 -10.67 -5.17
C ALA A 208 -7.29 -10.49 -3.69
N TYR A 209 -6.46 -11.40 -3.18
CA TYR A 209 -5.94 -11.34 -1.82
C TYR A 209 -4.44 -11.48 -1.82
N MET A 210 -3.80 -10.89 -0.83
CA MET A 210 -2.39 -11.00 -0.54
C MET A 210 -2.14 -12.08 0.51
N GLU A 211 -1.23 -12.99 0.20
CA GLU A 211 -0.62 -13.88 1.17
C GLU A 211 0.55 -13.17 1.83
N VAL A 212 0.41 -12.92 3.14
CA VAL A 212 1.39 -12.17 3.92
C VAL A 212 2.61 -13.05 4.21
N THR A 213 3.80 -12.52 3.95
CA THR A 213 5.10 -13.17 4.20
C THR A 213 5.90 -12.50 5.31
N CYS A 214 5.67 -11.20 5.55
CA CYS A 214 6.33 -10.44 6.59
C CYS A 214 5.46 -9.29 7.09
N ILE A 215 5.55 -8.98 8.39
CA ILE A 215 5.06 -7.74 8.99
C ILE A 215 6.21 -7.10 9.75
N THR A 216 6.50 -5.83 9.46
CA THR A 216 7.47 -5.03 10.19
C THR A 216 6.82 -3.81 10.84
N ARG A 217 7.35 -3.35 11.98
CA ARG A 217 6.85 -2.20 12.77
C ARG A 217 7.83 -1.79 13.87
#